data_AF-A0A8T7B0L5-F1
#
_entry.id   AF-A0A8T7B0L5-F1
#
_cell.length_a   1.000
_cell.length_b   1.000
_cell.length_c   1.000
_cell.angle_alpha   90.00
_cell.angle_beta   90.00
_cell.angle_gamma   90.00
#
_symmetry.space_group_name_H-M   'P 1'
#
loop_
_entity.id
_entity.type
_entity.pdbx_description
1 polymer ?
#
loop_
_entity_poly.entity_id
_entity_poly.type
_entity_poly.pdbx_seq_one_letter_code
_entity_poly.pdbx_strand_id
1 'polypeptide(L)' 'MPRQPIQTDAAPAAIGTYSQAARHGSTVYLSGQIPLVPQTG' A
#
# COMPACT_ATOMS: atom_id res chain seq x y z
N MET A 1 -11.85 15.02 4.93
CA MET A 1 -10.63 14.88 4.08
C MET A 1 -10.77 13.58 3.30
N PRO A 2 -10.51 13.53 1.99
CA PRO A 2 -10.69 12.32 1.20
C PRO A 2 -9.62 11.26 1.53
N ARG A 3 -9.95 9.98 1.30
CA ARG A 3 -9.00 8.87 1.38
C ARG A 3 -7.93 9.03 0.31
N GLN A 4 -6.66 9.06 0.70
CA GLN A 4 -5.53 9.10 -0.23
C GLN A 4 -4.89 7.71 -0.32
N PRO A 5 -4.85 7.06 -1.50
CA PRO A 5 -4.08 5.84 -1.70
C PRO A 5 -2.58 6.16 -1.60
N ILE A 6 -1.81 5.22 -1.06
CA ILE A 6 -0.34 5.28 -0.98
C ILE A 6 0.23 4.18 -1.87
N GLN A 7 1.23 4.54 -2.67
CA GLN A 7 1.98 3.65 -3.55
C GLN A 7 3.49 3.90 -3.43
N THR A 8 4.28 2.85 -3.47
CA THR A 8 5.75 2.87 -3.48
C THR A 8 6.30 1.63 -4.19
N ASP A 9 7.45 1.79 -4.84
CA ASP A 9 8.18 0.69 -5.48
C ASP A 9 9.03 -0.12 -4.46
N ALA A 10 9.10 0.34 -3.21
CA ALA A 10 9.83 -0.32 -2.12
C ALA A 10 9.00 -1.39 -1.38
N ALA A 11 7.76 -1.64 -1.81
CA ALA A 11 6.85 -2.64 -1.24
C ALA A 11 6.22 -3.49 -2.35
N PRO A 12 5.75 -4.72 -2.06
CA PRO A 12 5.02 -5.53 -3.02
C PRO A 12 3.89 -4.75 -3.70
N ALA A 13 3.78 -4.90 -5.02
CA ALA A 13 2.80 -4.16 -5.80
C ALA A 13 1.36 -4.49 -5.35
N ALA A 14 0.48 -3.48 -5.38
CA ALA A 14 -0.94 -3.70 -5.17
C ALA A 14 -1.60 -4.20 -6.46
N ILE A 15 -1.81 -5.52 -6.58
CA ILE A 15 -2.38 -6.14 -7.79
C ILE A 15 -3.88 -6.38 -7.58
N GLY A 16 -4.71 -5.48 -8.11
CA GLY A 16 -6.17 -5.58 -8.02
C GLY A 16 -6.80 -4.36 -7.33
N THR A 17 -8.00 -4.52 -6.78
CA THR A 17 -8.81 -3.42 -6.24
C THR A 17 -8.45 -3.05 -4.79
N TYR A 18 -7.15 -2.88 -4.50
CA TYR A 18 -6.64 -2.41 -3.21
C TYR A 18 -5.46 -1.45 -3.38
N SER A 19 -4.98 -0.87 -2.27
CA SER A 19 -3.78 -0.01 -2.23
C SER A 19 -2.83 -0.53 -1.17
N GLN A 20 -1.51 -0.35 -1.33
CA GLN A 20 -0.53 -0.82 -0.34
C GLN A 20 -0.79 -0.22 1.06
N ALA A 21 -1.20 1.04 1.09
CA ALA A 21 -1.77 1.70 2.25
C ALA A 21 -2.77 2.78 1.80
N ALA A 22 -3.56 3.28 2.76
CA ALA A 22 -4.42 4.43 2.56
C ALA A 22 -4.30 5.40 3.75
N ARG A 23 -4.21 6.69 3.45
CA ARG A 23 -4.21 7.77 4.45
C ARG A 23 -5.59 8.41 4.54
N HIS A 24 -6.03 8.67 5.76
CA HIS A 24 -7.19 9.50 6.05
C HIS A 24 -6.86 10.45 7.21
N GLY A 25 -6.72 11.74 6.90
CA GLY A 25 -6.25 12.73 7.87
C GLY A 25 -4.80 12.47 8.30
N SER A 26 -4.58 12.22 9.60
CA SER A 26 -3.29 11.86 10.18
C SER A 26 -3.06 10.36 10.33
N THR A 27 -4.07 9.54 10.07
CA THR A 27 -3.99 8.09 10.26
C THR A 27 -3.65 7.40 8.94
N VAL A 28 -2.73 6.43 9.01
CA VAL A 28 -2.35 5.55 7.90
C VAL A 28 -2.84 4.13 8.20
N TYR A 29 -3.62 3.58 7.28
CA TYR A 29 -4.07 2.19 7.30
C TYR A 29 -3.21 1.40 6.33
N LEU A 30 -2.50 0.37 6.82
CA LEU A 30 -1.65 -0.49 5.99
C LEU A 30 -2.41 -1.76 5.61
N SER A 31 -2.24 -2.20 4.36
CA SER A 31 -2.63 -3.56 3.98
C SER A 31 -1.68 -4.58 4.61
N GLY A 32 -2.17 -5.80 4.79
CA GLY A 32 -1.34 -6.92 5.26
C GLY A 32 -0.16 -7.15 4.33
N GLN A 33 1.06 -7.08 4.87
CA GLN A 33 2.27 -7.32 4.10
C GLN A 33 2.67 -8.79 4.21
N ILE A 34 3.04 -9.37 3.07
CA ILE A 34 3.70 -10.67 2.98
C ILE A 34 5.19 -10.45 2.70
N PRO A 35 6.09 -11.38 3.08
CA PRO A 35 7.53 -11.24 2.88
C PRO A 35 7.93 -11.50 1.42
N LEU A 36 7.35 -10.74 0.48
CA LEU A 36 7.70 -10.75 -0.93
C LEU A 36 8.71 -9.65 -1.21
N VAL A 37 9.75 -9.96 -1.98
CA VAL A 37 10.76 -8.97 -2.40
C VAL A 37 10.17 -8.16 -3.57
N PRO A 38 10.06 -6.83 -3.48
CA PRO A 38 9.39 -6.01 -4.50
C PRO A 38 9.95 -6.16 -5.92
N GLN A 39 11.27 -6.33 -6.05
CA GLN A 39 11.95 -6.41 -7.35
C GLN A 39 11.82 -7.77 -8.04
N THR A 40 11.53 -8.83 -7.27
CA THR A 40 11.38 -10.19 -7.80
C THR A 40 9.95 -10.69 -7.63
N GLY A 41 9.02 -9.78 -7.37
CA GLY A 41 7.60 -10.05 -7.11
C GLY A 41 6.88 -10.60 -8.32
#